data_AF-A0A1C3XLL3-F1
#
_entry.id   AF-A0A1C3XLL3-F1
#
_cell.length_a   1.000
_cell.length_b   1.000
_cell.length_c   1.000
_cell.angle_alpha   90.00
_cell.angle_beta   90.00
_cell.angle_gamma   90.00
#
_symmetry.space_group_name_H-M   'P 1'
#
loop_
_entity.id
_entity.type
_entity.pdbx_description
1 polymer ?
#
loop_
_entity_poly.entity_id
_entity_poly.type
_entity_poly.pdbx_seq_one_letter_code
_entity_poly.pdbx_strand_id
1 'polypeptide(L)'
;MSMFAEVTISRSLKEVLAITRHVPFRVTVSLIIIGLFAFAAMAPKVLQTHDPLAIDLRSSLQSPSIIHWLGTDQLGRDLYSRIVEGTGQSLAIGLGATALSMFIAIVIGVAAAGGVVDSILSRIVDVLFAIPTLLLALVFVTVFGPSLLTEVIAVGIGTAPGYACMIRGQMLAIKGTGYVEAAKVLGHPFPRPGLERASFLGAKLDFAYMHAMAAQACNFDDASLRNLIDATGSLFHSCSMKRTRFDNAMLSGLLLYQCDASNAVFDGAELQGSTINECFLPSASFRFAKLSQVAITKTHLADCSFFHSKGDCLSIVRPTSIDGLVLEGAHLPYLRLSKVSGRIRARALSAPFADLHLSNLASAELEQADLTEARLLSVGLSDANLVGAVLNSASIHSCQLDGADLSQASGESISITESTMRAAKLTGFRGRCAFVRDCDLEHADLSQAYLYRSMITGDPPQSMALGHANLEGSNLVQAYLAAGMTDSNLEATRAAYVRMNQSSLRDANLSGISPFQASFVKVDFLGAKITTVFCRPLSGTAGRSGGGSAERVIELSG
;
A
#
# COMPACT_ATOMS: atom_id res chain seq x y z
N MET A 1 -16.02 43.73 -51.02
CA MET A 1 -16.49 44.85 -50.17
C MET A 1 -17.43 44.26 -49.14
N SER A 2 -17.27 44.68 -47.87
CA SER A 2 -18.06 44.37 -46.66
C SER A 2 -18.15 42.91 -46.16
N MET A 3 -17.28 42.56 -45.21
CA MET A 3 -17.65 41.71 -44.08
C MET A 3 -16.69 41.93 -42.89
N PHE A 4 -16.66 43.16 -42.38
CA PHE A 4 -16.04 43.50 -41.09
C PHE A 4 -16.96 44.48 -40.37
N ALA A 5 -17.76 43.98 -39.43
CA ALA A 5 -18.28 44.74 -38.31
C ALA A 5 -18.92 43.78 -37.30
N GLU A 6 -18.74 44.09 -36.01
CA GLU A 6 -19.31 43.43 -34.82
C GLU A 6 -18.60 42.17 -34.31
N VAL A 7 -17.42 42.38 -33.71
CA VAL A 7 -17.01 41.58 -32.55
C VAL A 7 -17.04 42.46 -31.30
N THR A 8 -17.85 42.01 -30.36
CA THR A 8 -18.34 42.66 -29.15
C THR A 8 -17.22 42.91 -28.13
N ILE A 9 -16.73 44.15 -28.03
CA ILE A 9 -15.82 44.60 -26.97
C ILE A 9 -16.65 45.05 -25.76
N SER A 10 -17.05 44.13 -24.87
CA SER A 10 -17.64 44.53 -23.57
C SER A 10 -17.56 43.52 -22.41
N ARG A 11 -17.01 42.32 -22.60
CA ARG A 11 -16.87 41.32 -21.51
C ARG A 11 -15.50 41.26 -20.83
N SER A 12 -14.41 41.57 -21.53
CA SER A 12 -13.03 41.40 -21.01
C SER A 12 -12.65 42.36 -19.86
N LEU A 13 -13.11 43.61 -19.88
CA LEU A 13 -12.76 44.60 -18.84
C LEU A 13 -13.36 44.29 -17.47
N LYS A 14 -14.56 43.69 -17.42
CA LYS A 14 -15.21 43.32 -16.14
C LYS A 14 -14.56 42.09 -15.50
N GLU A 15 -14.02 41.16 -16.29
CA GLU A 15 -13.28 40.00 -15.78
C GLU A 15 -11.89 40.39 -15.27
N VAL A 16 -11.19 41.30 -15.95
CA VAL A 16 -9.90 41.85 -15.48
C VAL A 16 -10.07 42.65 -14.17
N LEU A 17 -11.19 43.39 -14.03
CA LEU A 17 -11.55 44.10 -12.80
C LEU A 17 -12.06 43.17 -11.68
N ALA A 18 -12.59 41.99 -12.01
CA ALA A 18 -12.99 40.99 -11.02
C ALA A 18 -11.78 40.22 -10.45
N ILE A 19 -10.76 39.97 -11.28
CA ILE A 19 -9.51 39.31 -10.87
C ILE A 19 -8.69 40.19 -9.92
N THR A 20 -8.65 41.51 -10.13
CA THR A 20 -7.94 42.45 -9.23
C THR A 20 -8.52 42.54 -7.83
N ARG A 21 -9.79 42.14 -7.62
CA ARG A 21 -10.44 42.17 -6.30
C ARG A 21 -10.06 41.00 -5.38
N HIS A 22 -9.39 39.97 -5.91
CA HIS A 22 -8.98 38.77 -5.14
C HIS A 22 -7.48 38.44 -5.25
N VAL A 23 -6.64 39.36 -5.72
CA VAL A 23 -5.19 39.13 -5.71
C VAL A 23 -4.70 39.17 -4.25
N PRO A 24 -4.10 38.09 -3.72
CA PRO A 24 -3.58 38.10 -2.36
C PRO A 24 -2.48 39.17 -2.23
N PHE A 25 -2.47 39.89 -1.11
CA PHE A 25 -1.56 41.03 -0.86
C PHE A 25 -0.10 40.76 -1.24
N ARG A 26 0.39 39.53 -1.01
CA ARG A 26 1.75 39.09 -1.36
C ARG A 26 2.05 39.17 -2.86
N VAL A 27 1.09 38.83 -3.71
CA VAL A 27 1.23 38.88 -5.17
C VAL A 27 1.22 40.33 -5.65
N THR A 28 0.38 41.18 -5.07
CA THR A 28 0.38 42.62 -5.37
C THR A 28 1.72 43.27 -5.02
N VAL A 29 2.26 42.98 -3.83
CA VAL A 29 3.58 43.46 -3.41
C VAL A 29 4.68 42.97 -4.35
N SER A 30 4.63 41.71 -4.77
CA SER A 30 5.62 41.14 -5.72
C SER A 30 5.54 41.82 -7.09
N LEU A 31 4.34 42.08 -7.60
CA LEU A 31 4.13 42.79 -8.87
C LEU A 31 4.63 44.24 -8.81
N ILE A 32 4.42 44.93 -7.68
CA ILE A 32 4.94 46.28 -7.47
C ILE A 32 6.47 46.28 -7.51
N ILE A 33 7.12 45.32 -6.85
CA ILE A 33 8.59 45.22 -6.83
C ILE A 33 9.15 44.89 -8.23
N ILE A 34 8.52 43.95 -8.96
CA ILE A 34 8.91 43.62 -10.33
C ILE A 34 8.74 44.84 -11.24
N GLY A 35 7.62 45.57 -11.10
CA GLY A 35 7.36 46.81 -11.83
C GLY A 35 8.40 47.89 -11.53
N LEU A 36 8.83 48.02 -10.28
CA LEU A 36 9.89 48.94 -9.87
C LEU A 36 11.23 48.60 -10.55
N PHE A 37 11.63 47.31 -10.55
CA PHE A 37 12.87 46.89 -11.23
C PHE A 37 12.81 47.07 -12.75
N ALA A 38 11.66 46.78 -13.36
CA ALA A 38 11.45 47.03 -14.79
C ALA A 38 11.54 48.54 -15.10
N PHE A 39 10.95 49.38 -14.25
CA PHE A 39 11.00 50.84 -14.41
C PHE A 39 12.43 51.38 -14.21
N ALA A 40 13.15 50.91 -13.19
CA ALA A 40 14.56 51.23 -12.98
C ALA A 40 15.45 50.80 -14.14
N ALA A 41 15.18 49.64 -14.76
CA ALA A 41 15.91 49.17 -15.93
C ALA A 41 15.64 50.00 -17.20
N MET A 42 14.39 50.45 -17.41
CA MET A 42 13.99 51.19 -18.63
C MET A 42 14.25 52.69 -18.56
N ALA A 43 14.10 53.30 -17.38
CA ALA A 43 14.21 54.74 -17.18
C ALA A 43 15.04 55.07 -15.92
N PRO A 44 16.31 54.64 -15.84
CA PRO A 44 17.14 54.80 -14.64
C PRO A 44 17.31 56.28 -14.25
N LYS A 45 17.40 57.17 -15.24
CA LYS A 45 17.54 58.62 -15.06
C LYS A 45 16.42 59.28 -14.26
N VAL A 46 15.23 58.67 -14.21
CA VAL A 46 14.09 59.22 -13.46
C VAL A 46 14.20 58.87 -11.97
N LEU A 47 14.84 57.74 -11.66
CA LEU A 47 14.98 57.24 -10.29
C LEU A 47 16.31 57.61 -9.64
N GLN A 48 17.30 58.03 -10.43
CA GLN A 48 18.61 58.49 -9.93
C GLN A 48 18.50 59.83 -9.21
N THR A 49 19.22 59.95 -8.09
CA THR A 49 19.33 61.20 -7.33
C THR A 49 20.57 62.00 -7.72
N HIS A 50 21.63 61.31 -8.13
CA HIS A 50 22.92 61.88 -8.52
C HIS A 50 23.42 61.21 -9.80
N ASP A 51 24.42 61.82 -10.45
CA ASP A 51 25.13 61.19 -11.57
C ASP A 51 25.87 59.94 -11.05
N PRO A 52 25.57 58.73 -11.56
CA PRO A 52 26.17 57.48 -11.08
C PRO A 52 27.68 57.38 -11.31
N LEU A 53 28.27 58.21 -12.17
CA LEU A 53 29.70 58.19 -12.50
C LEU A 53 30.47 59.39 -11.93
N ALA A 54 29.79 60.37 -11.32
CA ALA A 54 30.43 61.55 -10.76
C ALA A 54 31.26 61.21 -9.50
N ILE A 55 32.57 61.41 -9.59
CA ILE A 55 33.54 61.10 -8.52
C ILE A 55 33.67 62.31 -7.58
N ASP A 56 33.46 62.10 -6.28
CA ASP A 56 33.71 63.11 -5.24
C ASP A 56 34.50 62.52 -4.06
N LEU A 57 35.83 62.59 -4.14
CA LEU A 57 36.71 62.00 -3.12
C LEU A 57 36.52 62.58 -1.70
N ARG A 58 35.89 63.75 -1.55
CA ARG A 58 35.63 64.37 -0.24
C ARG A 58 34.51 63.68 0.52
N SER A 59 33.60 63.03 -0.20
CA SER A 59 32.48 62.27 0.35
C SER A 59 32.72 60.76 0.28
N SER A 60 33.97 60.30 0.26
CA SER A 60 34.31 58.87 0.21
C SER A 60 33.87 58.09 1.47
N LEU A 61 33.34 56.88 1.27
CA LEU A 61 32.93 55.93 2.33
C LEU A 61 31.96 56.52 3.37
N GLN A 62 31.06 57.41 2.95
CA GLN A 62 30.04 57.94 3.83
C GLN A 62 28.94 56.92 4.11
N SER A 63 28.49 56.89 5.36
CA SER A 63 27.33 56.10 5.78
C SER A 63 26.03 56.61 5.16
N PRO A 64 24.96 55.78 5.13
CA PRO A 64 23.65 56.20 4.58
C PRO A 64 23.13 57.50 5.19
N SER A 65 22.69 58.42 4.33
CA SER A 65 22.19 59.75 4.72
C SER A 65 21.03 60.21 3.81
N ILE A 66 20.38 61.31 4.18
CA ILE A 66 19.29 61.90 3.37
C ILE A 66 19.79 62.39 2.00
N ILE A 67 21.07 62.76 1.92
CA ILE A 67 21.73 63.19 0.68
C ILE A 67 22.15 61.96 -0.14
N HIS A 68 22.82 61.00 0.50
CA HIS A 68 23.22 59.73 -0.11
C HIS A 68 22.45 58.58 0.53
N TRP A 69 21.31 58.21 -0.05
CA TRP A 69 20.34 57.29 0.56
C TRP A 69 20.93 55.95 1.00
N LEU A 70 21.92 55.43 0.25
CA LEU A 70 22.64 54.20 0.56
C LEU A 70 24.13 54.44 0.87
N GLY A 71 24.55 55.69 1.05
CA GLY A 71 25.95 56.08 1.24
C GLY A 71 26.73 56.15 -0.06
N THR A 72 28.05 56.26 0.07
CA THR A 72 28.99 56.43 -1.06
C THR A 72 30.07 55.36 -1.09
N ASP A 73 30.65 55.10 -2.26
CA ASP A 73 31.76 54.18 -2.42
C ASP A 73 33.14 54.81 -2.11
N GLN A 74 34.22 54.05 -2.33
CA GLN A 74 35.61 54.50 -2.14
C GLN A 74 36.00 55.70 -3.02
N LEU A 75 35.28 55.92 -4.13
CA LEU A 75 35.47 57.05 -5.03
C LEU A 75 34.46 58.19 -4.74
N GLY A 76 33.65 58.07 -3.68
CA GLY A 76 32.63 59.04 -3.31
C GLY A 76 31.42 59.09 -4.24
N ARG A 77 31.20 58.04 -5.05
CA ARG A 77 30.02 57.95 -5.92
C ARG A 77 28.81 57.47 -5.13
N ASP A 78 27.64 58.04 -5.43
CA ASP A 78 26.37 57.67 -4.79
C ASP A 78 25.98 56.21 -5.09
N LEU A 79 25.92 55.37 -4.06
CA LEU A 79 25.66 53.92 -4.22
C LEU A 79 24.24 53.64 -4.73
N TYR A 80 23.25 54.43 -4.33
CA TYR A 80 21.86 54.27 -4.77
C TYR A 80 21.72 54.49 -6.27
N SER A 81 22.23 55.61 -6.78
CA SER A 81 22.18 55.95 -8.21
C SER A 81 22.97 54.94 -9.06
N ARG A 82 24.07 54.38 -8.53
CA ARG A 82 24.82 53.29 -9.18
C ARG A 82 24.06 51.97 -9.23
N ILE A 83 23.32 51.62 -8.18
CA ILE A 83 22.46 50.43 -8.18
C ILE A 83 21.34 50.58 -9.20
N VAL A 84 20.70 51.75 -9.26
CA VAL A 84 19.63 52.04 -10.24
C VAL A 84 20.17 51.95 -11.67
N GLU A 85 21.31 52.58 -11.97
CA GLU A 85 21.95 52.49 -13.30
C GLU A 85 22.36 51.05 -13.65
N GLY A 86 22.90 50.31 -12.69
CA GLY A 86 23.33 48.92 -12.88
C GLY A 86 22.18 47.90 -12.96
N THR A 87 20.95 48.29 -12.60
CA THR A 87 19.78 47.39 -12.58
C THR A 87 19.46 46.87 -13.98
N GLY A 88 19.52 47.72 -15.01
CA GLY A 88 19.24 47.31 -16.39
C GLY A 88 20.24 46.27 -16.92
N GLN A 89 21.54 46.50 -16.68
CA GLN A 89 22.59 45.56 -17.09
C GLN A 89 22.49 44.23 -16.34
N SER A 90 22.30 44.28 -15.02
CA SER A 90 22.15 43.07 -14.18
C SER A 90 20.94 42.23 -14.59
N LEU A 91 19.82 42.88 -14.90
CA LEU A 91 18.60 42.20 -15.35
C LEU A 91 18.79 41.59 -16.75
N ALA A 92 19.44 42.31 -17.66
CA ALA A 92 19.76 41.81 -18.99
C ALA A 92 20.72 40.60 -18.94
N ILE A 93 21.72 40.62 -18.05
CA ILE A 93 22.61 39.47 -17.82
C ILE A 93 21.83 38.29 -17.26
N GLY A 94 21.04 38.50 -16.20
CA GLY A 94 20.27 37.43 -15.55
C GLY A 94 19.26 36.78 -16.50
N LEU A 95 18.47 37.58 -17.21
CA LEU A 95 17.48 37.07 -18.18
C LEU A 95 18.17 36.42 -19.38
N GLY A 96 19.20 37.06 -19.95
CA GLY A 96 19.93 36.54 -21.10
C GLY A 96 20.64 35.23 -20.79
N ALA A 97 21.34 35.15 -19.67
CA ALA A 97 22.03 33.94 -19.24
C ALA A 97 21.05 32.81 -18.96
N THR A 98 19.93 33.09 -18.28
CA THR A 98 18.89 32.09 -18.00
C THR A 98 18.23 31.59 -19.28
N ALA A 99 17.93 32.47 -20.24
CA ALA A 99 17.34 32.09 -21.52
C ALA A 99 18.28 31.20 -22.33
N LEU A 100 19.57 31.57 -22.42
CA LEU A 100 20.58 30.76 -23.11
C LEU A 100 20.80 29.41 -22.41
N SER A 101 20.89 29.43 -21.08
CA SER A 101 21.04 28.25 -20.23
C SER A 101 19.87 27.27 -20.39
N MET A 102 18.64 27.78 -20.33
CA MET A 102 17.42 27.00 -20.56
C MET A 102 17.36 26.45 -21.98
N PHE A 103 17.76 27.21 -22.99
CA PHE A 103 17.82 26.72 -24.37
C PHE A 103 18.76 25.52 -24.49
N ILE A 104 20.00 25.66 -23.99
CA ILE A 104 20.99 24.57 -23.98
C ILE A 104 20.46 23.38 -23.17
N ALA A 105 19.88 23.63 -22.00
CA ALA A 105 19.34 22.62 -21.11
C ALA A 105 18.15 21.86 -21.69
N ILE A 106 17.26 22.52 -22.45
CA ILE A 106 16.15 21.86 -23.17
C ILE A 106 16.72 20.96 -24.25
N VAL A 107 17.66 21.46 -25.07
CA VAL A 107 18.28 20.68 -26.13
C VAL A 107 18.96 19.43 -25.56
N ILE A 108 19.78 19.59 -24.52
CA ILE A 108 20.48 18.48 -23.87
C ILE A 108 19.49 17.56 -23.15
N GLY A 109 18.56 18.11 -22.35
CA GLY A 109 17.63 17.34 -21.51
C GLY A 109 16.61 16.54 -22.30
N VAL A 110 16.16 17.04 -23.45
CA VAL A 110 15.28 16.30 -24.38
C VAL A 110 16.08 15.26 -25.17
N ALA A 111 17.26 15.60 -25.67
CA ALA A 111 18.11 14.67 -26.42
C ALA A 111 18.67 13.53 -25.53
N ALA A 112 18.84 13.78 -24.23
CA ALA A 112 19.31 12.84 -23.22
C ALA A 112 18.20 11.92 -22.67
N ALA A 113 17.10 11.72 -23.41
CA ALA A 113 15.99 10.86 -22.99
C ALA A 113 16.26 9.34 -23.10
N GLY A 114 17.52 8.91 -23.25
CA GLY A 114 18.00 7.52 -23.14
C GLY A 114 18.94 7.05 -24.26
N GLY A 115 19.60 5.91 -24.07
CA GLY A 115 20.50 5.28 -25.05
C GLY A 115 21.93 5.83 -25.02
N VAL A 116 22.71 5.59 -26.08
CA VAL A 116 24.13 5.99 -26.18
C VAL A 116 24.30 7.51 -26.16
N VAL A 117 23.35 8.25 -26.73
CA VAL A 117 23.34 9.72 -26.78
C VAL A 117 23.24 10.32 -25.37
N ASP A 118 22.45 9.71 -24.48
CA ASP A 118 22.36 10.12 -23.07
C ASP A 118 23.71 9.90 -22.34
N SER A 119 24.40 8.80 -22.61
CA SER A 119 25.72 8.55 -22.03
C SER A 119 26.76 9.59 -22.46
N ILE A 120 26.76 9.99 -23.73
CA ILE A 120 27.69 11.02 -24.23
C ILE A 120 27.34 12.40 -23.66
N LEU A 121 26.05 12.77 -23.68
CA LEU A 121 25.59 14.07 -23.18
C LEU A 121 25.80 14.22 -21.68
N SER A 122 25.56 13.16 -20.90
CA SER A 122 25.84 13.17 -19.45
C SER A 122 27.32 13.40 -19.14
N ARG A 123 28.23 12.82 -19.92
CA ARG A 123 29.67 13.09 -19.76
C ARG A 123 30.05 14.54 -20.07
N ILE A 124 29.41 15.14 -21.07
CA ILE A 124 29.61 16.57 -21.38
C ILE A 124 29.12 17.44 -20.21
N VAL A 125 27.97 17.11 -19.63
CA VAL A 125 27.41 17.79 -18.45
C VAL A 125 28.33 17.63 -17.23
N ASP A 126 28.88 16.44 -17.00
CA ASP A 126 29.85 16.18 -15.91
C ASP A 126 31.12 17.04 -16.06
N VAL A 127 31.64 17.17 -17.28
CA VAL A 127 32.79 18.03 -17.59
C VAL A 127 32.47 19.50 -17.32
N LEU A 128 31.28 19.96 -17.69
CA LEU A 128 30.86 21.33 -17.44
C LEU A 128 30.70 21.62 -15.93
N PHE A 129 30.23 20.66 -15.12
CA PHE A 129 30.17 20.80 -13.66
C PHE A 129 31.54 20.91 -13.00
N ALA A 130 32.59 20.37 -13.61
CA ALA A 130 33.95 20.44 -13.07
C ALA A 130 34.52 21.86 -13.11
N ILE A 131 33.97 22.76 -13.94
CA ILE A 131 34.44 24.14 -14.10
C ILE A 131 33.54 25.08 -13.26
N PRO A 132 34.08 25.72 -12.21
CA PRO A 132 33.34 26.73 -11.45
C PRO A 132 32.86 27.88 -12.36
N THR A 133 31.57 28.24 -12.29
CA THR A 133 30.95 29.27 -13.15
C THR A 133 31.67 30.61 -13.07
N LEU A 134 32.16 31.00 -11.89
CA LEU A 134 32.93 32.24 -11.71
C LEU A 134 34.27 32.21 -12.46
N LEU A 135 34.95 31.06 -12.49
CA LEU A 135 36.20 30.91 -13.24
C LEU A 135 35.93 30.95 -14.74
N LEU A 136 34.86 30.30 -15.20
CA LEU A 136 34.42 30.36 -16.60
C LEU A 136 34.13 31.81 -17.01
N ALA A 137 33.39 32.56 -16.18
CA ALA A 137 33.12 33.98 -16.40
C ALA A 137 34.39 34.83 -16.48
N LEU A 138 35.35 34.62 -15.56
CA LEU A 138 36.62 35.33 -15.58
C LEU A 138 37.44 35.03 -16.84
N VAL A 139 37.52 33.77 -17.27
CA VAL A 139 38.22 33.39 -18.49
C VAL A 139 37.59 34.07 -19.71
N PHE A 140 36.26 34.08 -19.81
CA PHE A 140 35.58 34.76 -20.92
C PHE A 140 35.83 36.27 -20.91
N VAL A 141 35.75 36.93 -19.75
CA VAL A 141 36.00 38.38 -19.63
C VAL A 141 37.45 38.73 -19.95
N THR A 142 38.41 37.90 -19.53
CA THR A 142 39.84 38.14 -19.82
C THR A 142 40.19 37.95 -21.29
N VAL A 143 39.56 36.99 -21.98
CA VAL A 143 39.84 36.68 -23.39
C VAL A 143 39.09 37.63 -24.34
N PHE A 144 37.81 37.88 -24.09
CA PHE A 144 36.93 38.63 -25.00
C PHE A 144 36.65 40.07 -24.54
N GLY A 145 37.13 40.46 -23.36
CA GLY A 145 36.87 41.75 -22.74
C GLY A 145 35.56 41.80 -21.96
N PRO A 146 35.38 42.81 -21.09
CA PRO A 146 34.16 42.99 -20.31
C PRO A 146 33.00 43.50 -21.20
N SER A 147 31.98 42.67 -21.39
CA SER A 147 30.75 43.04 -22.09
C SER A 147 29.53 42.28 -21.55
N LEU A 148 28.34 42.82 -21.79
CA LEU A 148 27.06 42.16 -21.47
C LEU A 148 27.00 40.75 -22.08
N LEU A 149 27.40 40.61 -23.33
CA LEU A 149 27.30 39.37 -24.09
C LEU A 149 28.27 38.30 -23.58
N THR A 150 29.50 38.70 -23.23
CA THR A 150 30.50 37.77 -22.68
C THR A 150 30.07 37.22 -21.32
N GLU A 151 29.44 38.06 -20.49
CA GLU A 151 28.90 37.62 -19.19
C GLU A 151 27.67 36.71 -19.37
N VAL A 152 26.75 37.05 -20.28
CA VAL A 152 25.58 36.21 -20.61
C VAL A 152 26.00 34.82 -21.08
N ILE A 153 26.99 34.74 -21.98
CA ILE A 153 27.46 33.45 -22.51
C ILE A 153 28.14 32.64 -21.42
N ALA A 154 29.04 33.24 -20.65
CA ALA A 154 29.79 32.52 -19.65
C ALA A 154 28.90 32.00 -18.50
N VAL A 155 28.00 32.85 -17.99
CA VAL A 155 27.03 32.45 -16.95
C VAL A 155 25.99 31.48 -17.52
N GLY A 156 25.54 31.69 -18.76
CA GLY A 156 24.58 30.81 -19.43
C GLY A 156 25.10 29.38 -19.61
N ILE A 157 26.31 29.24 -20.16
CA ILE A 157 26.96 27.91 -20.32
C ILE A 157 27.27 27.30 -18.96
N GLY A 158 27.78 28.08 -18.01
CA GLY A 158 28.17 27.56 -16.70
C GLY A 158 26.98 27.13 -15.82
N THR A 159 25.77 27.64 -16.07
CA THR A 159 24.56 27.22 -15.35
C THR A 159 23.73 26.16 -16.09
N ALA A 160 23.95 25.98 -17.40
CA ALA A 160 23.23 25.00 -18.22
C ALA A 160 23.25 23.56 -17.67
N PRO A 161 24.35 23.02 -17.08
CA PRO A 161 24.37 21.67 -16.50
C PRO A 161 23.28 21.42 -15.47
N GLY A 162 23.08 22.37 -14.54
CA GLY A 162 22.07 22.26 -13.48
C GLY A 162 20.65 22.21 -14.04
N TYR A 163 20.33 23.12 -14.98
CA TYR A 163 19.03 23.11 -15.64
C TYR A 163 18.82 21.88 -16.53
N ALA A 164 19.88 21.38 -17.19
CA ALA A 164 19.82 20.18 -18.01
C ALA A 164 19.47 18.94 -17.17
N CYS A 165 20.07 18.79 -15.98
CA CYS A 165 19.72 17.74 -15.02
C CYS A 165 18.26 17.82 -14.58
N MET A 166 17.75 19.02 -14.29
CA MET A 166 16.36 19.23 -13.89
C MET A 166 15.38 18.83 -14.99
N ILE A 167 15.61 19.30 -16.22
CA ILE A 167 14.76 18.98 -17.38
C ILE A 167 14.83 17.49 -17.70
N ARG A 168 16.02 16.88 -17.63
CA ARG A 168 16.20 15.43 -17.81
C ARG A 168 15.40 14.63 -16.79
N GLY A 169 15.39 15.03 -15.52
CA GLY A 169 14.57 14.39 -14.48
C GLY A 169 13.08 14.42 -14.81
N GLN A 170 12.57 15.56 -15.29
CA GLN A 170 11.17 15.70 -15.73
C GLN A 170 10.88 14.88 -16.99
N MET A 171 11.79 14.86 -17.96
CA MET A 171 11.66 14.07 -19.19
C MET A 171 11.63 12.56 -18.90
N LEU A 172 12.48 12.08 -18.00
CA LEU A 172 12.49 10.68 -17.56
C LEU A 172 11.17 10.30 -16.86
N ALA A 173 10.60 11.19 -16.04
CA ALA A 173 9.30 10.97 -15.41
C ALA A 173 8.16 10.90 -16.43
N ILE A 174 8.16 11.79 -17.43
CA ILE A 174 7.14 11.83 -18.49
C ILE A 174 7.26 10.62 -19.44
N LYS A 175 8.48 10.12 -19.69
CA LYS A 175 8.74 9.00 -20.61
C LYS A 175 7.99 7.71 -20.27
N GLY A 176 7.66 7.50 -19.00
CA GLY A 176 6.91 6.34 -18.48
C GLY A 176 5.41 6.55 -18.32
N THR A 177 4.85 7.65 -18.83
CA THR A 177 3.41 7.95 -18.68
C THR A 177 2.56 7.27 -19.77
N GLY A 178 1.32 6.93 -19.40
CA GLY A 178 0.41 6.16 -20.26
C GLY A 178 0.04 6.81 -21.60
N TYR A 179 0.06 8.14 -21.71
CA TYR A 179 -0.20 8.81 -22.99
C TYR A 179 1.00 8.74 -23.95
N VAL A 180 2.22 8.74 -23.42
CA VAL A 180 3.43 8.49 -24.21
C VAL A 180 3.48 7.01 -24.62
N GLU A 181 2.98 6.10 -23.79
CA GLU A 181 2.81 4.68 -24.15
C GLU A 181 1.71 4.45 -25.19
N ALA A 182 0.57 5.14 -25.09
CA ALA A 182 -0.48 5.08 -26.11
C ALA A 182 0.02 5.64 -27.47
N ALA A 183 0.79 6.72 -27.46
CA ALA A 183 1.43 7.25 -28.66
C ALA A 183 2.44 6.26 -29.28
N LYS A 184 3.17 5.48 -28.45
CA LYS A 184 4.04 4.38 -28.92
C LYS A 184 3.24 3.28 -29.60
N VAL A 185 2.10 2.87 -29.02
CA VAL A 185 1.22 1.83 -29.59
C VAL A 185 0.59 2.30 -30.91
N LEU A 186 0.34 3.60 -31.06
CA LEU A 186 -0.18 4.21 -32.29
C LEU A 186 0.89 4.40 -33.39
N GLY A 187 2.12 3.91 -33.18
CA GLY A 187 3.17 3.91 -34.21
C GLY A 187 3.94 5.22 -34.35
N HIS A 188 3.91 6.11 -33.34
CA HIS A 188 4.79 7.28 -33.35
C HIS A 188 6.25 6.86 -33.06
N PRO A 189 7.22 7.24 -33.93
CA PRO A 189 8.56 6.67 -33.90
C PRO A 189 9.41 7.23 -32.74
N PHE A 190 9.86 6.35 -31.85
CA PHE A 190 11.06 6.54 -31.02
C PHE A 190 11.80 5.19 -30.86
N PRO A 191 13.14 5.14 -31.01
CA PRO A 191 13.89 3.90 -30.95
C PRO A 191 14.07 3.46 -29.49
N ARG A 192 13.25 2.51 -29.03
CA ARG A 192 13.72 1.52 -28.04
C ARG A 192 14.10 0.24 -28.80
N PRO A 193 15.13 -0.50 -28.39
CA PRO A 193 15.26 -1.89 -28.74
C PRO A 193 14.11 -2.66 -28.06
N GLY A 194 12.94 -2.64 -28.68
CA GLY A 194 11.78 -3.43 -28.30
C GLY A 194 11.68 -4.62 -29.21
N LEU A 195 11.35 -5.78 -28.64
CA LEU A 195 11.06 -6.98 -29.42
C LEU A 195 9.57 -6.93 -29.76
N GLU A 196 9.25 -6.81 -31.04
CA GLU A 196 7.88 -6.89 -31.51
C GLU A 196 7.73 -8.13 -32.38
N ARG A 197 6.80 -9.00 -32.02
CA ARG A 197 6.45 -10.22 -32.78
C ARG A 197 7.65 -11.13 -33.08
N ALA A 198 8.67 -11.08 -32.22
CA ALA A 198 9.82 -11.97 -32.29
C ALA A 198 9.48 -13.35 -31.71
N SER A 199 10.09 -14.40 -32.26
CA SER A 199 9.93 -15.77 -31.77
C SER A 199 11.24 -16.28 -31.18
N PHE A 200 11.15 -16.71 -29.92
CA PHE A 200 12.17 -17.34 -29.10
C PHE A 200 11.77 -18.77 -28.72
N LEU A 201 10.94 -19.41 -29.54
CA LEU A 201 10.46 -20.78 -29.31
C LEU A 201 11.65 -21.73 -29.05
N GLY A 202 11.71 -22.32 -27.85
CA GLY A 202 12.78 -23.22 -27.44
C GLY A 202 14.18 -22.56 -27.29
N ALA A 203 14.25 -21.23 -27.29
CA ALA A 203 15.52 -20.53 -27.17
C ALA A 203 16.13 -20.70 -25.78
N LYS A 204 17.46 -20.79 -25.72
CA LYS A 204 18.22 -20.79 -24.46
C LYS A 204 18.77 -19.39 -24.21
N LEU A 205 18.10 -18.66 -23.33
CA LEU A 205 18.40 -17.29 -22.90
C LEU A 205 18.87 -17.30 -21.44
N ASP A 206 19.49 -18.39 -21.00
CA ASP A 206 20.02 -18.51 -19.64
C ASP A 206 21.09 -17.43 -19.42
N PHE A 207 21.08 -16.80 -18.24
CA PHE A 207 21.97 -15.68 -17.91
C PHE A 207 21.84 -14.46 -18.84
N ALA A 208 20.74 -14.33 -19.59
CA ALA A 208 20.52 -13.15 -20.40
C ALA A 208 20.37 -11.88 -19.53
N TYR A 209 20.75 -10.74 -20.10
CA TYR A 209 20.49 -9.42 -19.54
C TYR A 209 19.36 -8.78 -20.35
N MET A 210 18.21 -8.59 -19.72
CA MET A 210 16.99 -8.10 -20.36
C MET A 210 16.40 -6.92 -19.59
N HIS A 211 17.23 -6.03 -19.07
CA HIS A 211 16.81 -4.87 -18.28
C HIS A 211 15.98 -3.87 -19.11
N ALA A 212 14.84 -3.42 -18.56
CA ALA A 212 13.93 -2.46 -19.16
C ALA A 212 13.53 -2.79 -20.63
N MET A 213 13.44 -4.07 -20.94
CA MET A 213 13.07 -4.58 -22.25
C MET A 213 11.55 -4.51 -22.42
N ALA A 214 11.08 -4.06 -23.58
CA ALA A 214 9.68 -4.16 -23.96
C ALA A 214 9.52 -5.25 -25.02
N ALA A 215 8.82 -6.33 -24.65
CA ALA A 215 8.45 -7.40 -25.56
C ALA A 215 6.93 -7.36 -25.80
N GLN A 216 6.53 -7.17 -27.06
CA GLN A 216 5.14 -7.12 -27.47
C GLN A 216 4.83 -8.24 -28.45
N ALA A 217 3.78 -9.01 -28.17
CA ALA A 217 3.32 -10.11 -29.02
C ALA A 217 4.43 -11.11 -29.40
N CYS A 218 5.42 -11.29 -28.51
CA CYS A 218 6.54 -12.20 -28.71
C CYS A 218 6.19 -13.62 -28.23
N ASN A 219 6.82 -14.62 -28.84
CA ASN A 219 6.67 -16.01 -28.46
C ASN A 219 7.92 -16.50 -27.71
N PHE A 220 7.77 -16.85 -26.43
CA PHE A 220 8.80 -17.45 -25.57
C PHE A 220 8.44 -18.88 -25.16
N ASP A 221 7.51 -19.53 -25.85
CA ASP A 221 7.10 -20.90 -25.55
C ASP A 221 8.33 -21.82 -25.51
N ASP A 222 8.39 -22.70 -24.51
CA ASP A 222 9.49 -23.63 -24.27
C ASP A 222 10.88 -22.97 -24.11
N ALA A 223 10.97 -21.65 -24.02
CA ALA A 223 12.23 -20.95 -23.82
C ALA A 223 12.76 -21.15 -22.40
N SER A 224 14.08 -21.23 -22.29
CA SER A 224 14.80 -21.26 -21.02
C SER A 224 15.38 -19.88 -20.73
N LEU A 225 14.94 -19.27 -19.64
CA LEU A 225 15.42 -17.98 -19.11
C LEU A 225 15.91 -18.16 -17.69
N ARG A 226 16.67 -19.23 -17.44
CA ARG A 226 17.15 -19.55 -16.10
C ARG A 226 18.29 -18.63 -15.69
N ASN A 227 18.38 -18.33 -14.40
CA ASN A 227 19.42 -17.48 -13.83
C ASN A 227 19.56 -16.15 -14.58
N LEU A 228 18.43 -15.62 -15.08
CA LEU A 228 18.41 -14.37 -15.82
C LEU A 228 18.99 -13.28 -14.91
N ILE A 229 20.02 -12.58 -15.42
CA ILE A 229 20.85 -11.69 -14.61
C ILE A 229 20.03 -10.49 -14.15
N ASP A 230 19.29 -9.88 -15.08
CA ASP A 230 18.44 -8.74 -14.78
C ASP A 230 17.33 -8.56 -15.84
N ALA A 231 16.07 -8.69 -15.43
CA ALA A 231 14.89 -8.30 -16.22
C ALA A 231 14.14 -7.15 -15.55
N THR A 232 14.84 -6.34 -14.75
CA THR A 232 14.19 -5.31 -13.93
C THR A 232 13.48 -4.28 -14.79
N GLY A 233 12.22 -4.02 -14.47
CA GLY A 233 11.38 -3.04 -15.18
C GLY A 233 10.99 -3.47 -16.59
N SER A 234 11.18 -4.74 -16.96
CA SER A 234 10.80 -5.25 -18.27
C SER A 234 9.29 -5.46 -18.39
N LEU A 235 8.77 -5.15 -19.57
CA LEU A 235 7.36 -5.26 -19.90
C LEU A 235 7.17 -6.38 -20.92
N PHE A 236 6.35 -7.35 -20.57
CA PHE A 236 5.82 -8.32 -21.51
C PHE A 236 4.33 -8.06 -21.69
N HIS A 237 3.98 -7.73 -22.93
CA HIS A 237 2.61 -7.42 -23.31
C HIS A 237 2.15 -8.42 -24.37
N SER A 238 1.04 -9.11 -24.11
CA SER A 238 0.45 -10.08 -25.05
C SER A 238 1.44 -11.15 -25.52
N CYS A 239 2.41 -11.55 -24.68
CA CYS A 239 3.41 -12.55 -25.02
C CYS A 239 2.94 -13.95 -24.65
N SER A 240 3.34 -14.94 -25.45
CA SER A 240 3.17 -16.37 -25.11
C SER A 240 4.44 -16.84 -24.39
N MET A 241 4.28 -17.48 -23.24
CA MET A 241 5.33 -17.98 -22.34
C MET A 241 4.97 -19.37 -21.82
N LYS A 242 4.44 -20.23 -22.69
CA LYS A 242 3.99 -21.56 -22.29
C LYS A 242 5.19 -22.44 -21.97
N ARG A 243 5.18 -23.08 -20.79
CA ARG A 243 6.29 -23.95 -20.32
C ARG A 243 7.64 -23.23 -20.27
N THR A 244 7.64 -21.90 -20.24
CA THR A 244 8.85 -21.09 -20.15
C THR A 244 9.44 -21.20 -18.74
N ARG A 245 10.77 -21.28 -18.66
CA ARG A 245 11.48 -21.49 -17.41
C ARG A 245 12.23 -20.24 -16.96
N PHE A 246 11.84 -19.70 -15.82
CA PHE A 246 12.42 -18.55 -15.13
C PHE A 246 13.11 -18.97 -13.81
N ASP A 247 13.62 -20.21 -13.73
CA ASP A 247 14.23 -20.73 -12.51
C ASP A 247 15.36 -19.79 -12.04
N ASN A 248 15.32 -19.35 -10.77
CA ASN A 248 16.28 -18.42 -10.16
C ASN A 248 16.52 -17.11 -10.94
N ALA A 249 15.54 -16.64 -11.72
CA ALA A 249 15.65 -15.40 -12.47
C ALA A 249 15.43 -14.15 -11.59
N MET A 250 16.19 -13.08 -11.85
CA MET A 250 15.95 -11.77 -11.26
C MET A 250 14.89 -11.02 -12.09
N LEU A 251 13.66 -11.02 -11.60
CA LEU A 251 12.46 -10.48 -12.25
C LEU A 251 11.86 -9.29 -11.50
N SER A 252 12.67 -8.55 -10.74
CA SER A 252 12.18 -7.45 -9.90
C SER A 252 11.49 -6.36 -10.73
N GLY A 253 10.32 -5.87 -10.32
CA GLY A 253 9.58 -4.85 -11.06
C GLY A 253 9.12 -5.28 -12.46
N LEU A 254 9.04 -6.59 -12.72
CA LEU A 254 8.53 -7.14 -13.98
C LEU A 254 7.04 -6.80 -14.15
N LEU A 255 6.66 -6.42 -15.37
CA LEU A 255 5.29 -6.16 -15.75
C LEU A 255 4.83 -7.22 -16.76
N LEU A 256 3.97 -8.13 -16.31
CA LEU A 256 3.27 -9.09 -17.17
C LEU A 256 1.85 -8.59 -17.41
N TYR A 257 1.51 -8.32 -18.67
CA TYR A 257 0.18 -7.86 -19.05
C TYR A 257 -0.37 -8.70 -20.20
N GLN A 258 -1.55 -9.30 -20.01
CA GLN A 258 -2.22 -10.12 -21.04
C GLN A 258 -1.34 -11.25 -21.61
N CYS A 259 -0.43 -11.78 -20.80
CA CYS A 259 0.46 -12.86 -21.21
C CYS A 259 -0.14 -14.24 -20.91
N ASP A 260 0.17 -15.22 -21.75
CA ASP A 260 -0.15 -16.62 -21.53
C ASP A 260 1.09 -17.36 -21.03
N ALA A 261 1.18 -17.57 -19.73
CA ALA A 261 2.30 -18.23 -19.05
C ALA A 261 1.85 -19.58 -18.45
N SER A 262 1.02 -20.30 -19.20
CA SER A 262 0.55 -21.64 -18.82
C SER A 262 1.72 -22.60 -18.58
N ASN A 263 1.75 -23.27 -17.43
CA ASN A 263 2.81 -24.18 -17.00
C ASN A 263 4.22 -23.54 -16.94
N ALA A 264 4.31 -22.22 -16.83
CA ALA A 264 5.59 -21.54 -16.64
C ALA A 264 6.17 -21.83 -15.24
N VAL A 265 7.50 -21.85 -15.14
CA VAL A 265 8.21 -22.19 -13.89
C VAL A 265 8.99 -20.98 -13.41
N PHE A 266 8.60 -20.41 -12.28
CA PHE A 266 9.23 -19.29 -11.57
C PHE A 266 9.90 -19.74 -10.26
N ASP A 267 10.33 -21.00 -10.19
CA ASP A 267 10.89 -21.58 -8.97
C ASP A 267 12.18 -20.85 -8.57
N GLY A 268 12.23 -20.39 -7.32
CA GLY A 268 13.35 -19.60 -6.79
C GLY A 268 13.51 -18.20 -7.41
N ALA A 269 12.61 -17.76 -8.28
CA ALA A 269 12.69 -16.45 -8.93
C ALA A 269 12.41 -15.30 -7.94
N GLU A 270 12.99 -14.13 -8.22
CA GLU A 270 12.80 -12.92 -7.44
C GLU A 270 11.87 -11.96 -8.17
N LEU A 271 10.63 -11.83 -7.70
CA LEU A 271 9.60 -11.01 -8.34
C LEU A 271 9.30 -9.72 -7.56
N GLN A 272 10.25 -9.20 -6.78
CA GLN A 272 9.98 -8.06 -5.90
C GLN A 272 9.38 -6.87 -6.66
N GLY A 273 8.24 -6.35 -6.22
CA GLY A 273 7.55 -5.20 -6.85
C GLY A 273 6.95 -5.48 -8.23
N SER A 274 6.86 -6.75 -8.65
CA SER A 274 6.33 -7.12 -9.96
C SER A 274 4.80 -7.06 -9.99
N THR A 275 4.26 -6.76 -11.17
CA THR A 275 2.83 -6.74 -11.42
C THR A 275 2.46 -7.75 -12.50
N ILE A 276 1.52 -8.63 -12.17
CA ILE A 276 0.94 -9.61 -13.08
C ILE A 276 -0.53 -9.26 -13.25
N ASN A 277 -0.91 -8.81 -14.44
CA ASN A 277 -2.25 -8.30 -14.71
C ASN A 277 -2.86 -8.94 -15.95
N GLU A 278 -4.11 -9.38 -15.85
CA GLU A 278 -4.88 -9.98 -16.95
C GLU A 278 -4.15 -11.16 -17.63
N CYS A 279 -3.31 -11.89 -16.88
CA CYS A 279 -2.52 -12.99 -17.42
C CYS A 279 -3.24 -14.35 -17.24
N PHE A 280 -2.81 -15.33 -18.04
CA PHE A 280 -3.26 -16.70 -17.95
C PHE A 280 -2.10 -17.58 -17.45
N LEU A 281 -2.19 -18.05 -16.19
CA LEU A 281 -1.10 -18.74 -15.48
C LEU A 281 -1.53 -20.14 -14.95
N PRO A 282 -2.37 -20.93 -15.63
CA PRO A 282 -2.76 -22.24 -15.08
C PRO A 282 -1.53 -23.13 -14.88
N SER A 283 -1.50 -23.83 -13.74
CA SER A 283 -0.43 -24.76 -13.37
C SER A 283 0.98 -24.13 -13.34
N ALA A 284 1.07 -22.79 -13.20
CA ALA A 284 2.36 -22.12 -13.05
C ALA A 284 2.95 -22.37 -11.65
N SER A 285 4.27 -22.48 -11.58
CA SER A 285 5.01 -22.81 -10.36
C SER A 285 5.78 -21.59 -9.87
N PHE A 286 5.63 -21.24 -8.60
CA PHE A 286 6.32 -20.15 -7.89
C PHE A 286 6.96 -20.70 -6.60
N ARG A 287 7.48 -21.93 -6.65
CA ARG A 287 8.00 -22.61 -5.46
C ARG A 287 9.25 -21.92 -4.98
N PHE A 288 9.34 -21.66 -3.67
CA PHE A 288 10.48 -20.94 -3.08
C PHE A 288 10.74 -19.55 -3.68
N ALA A 289 9.80 -18.98 -4.43
CA ALA A 289 9.95 -17.66 -5.04
C ALA A 289 9.90 -16.55 -3.99
N LYS A 290 10.55 -15.42 -4.28
CA LYS A 290 10.47 -14.20 -3.48
C LYS A 290 9.39 -13.27 -4.03
N LEU A 291 8.36 -13.00 -3.25
CA LEU A 291 7.11 -12.37 -3.69
C LEU A 291 6.80 -11.04 -2.97
N SER A 292 7.83 -10.33 -2.52
CA SER A 292 7.63 -9.07 -1.80
C SER A 292 7.02 -7.99 -2.70
N GLN A 293 5.92 -7.39 -2.26
CA GLN A 293 5.19 -6.33 -2.97
C GLN A 293 4.69 -6.74 -4.36
N VAL A 294 4.36 -8.02 -4.55
CA VAL A 294 3.81 -8.52 -5.82
C VAL A 294 2.31 -8.27 -5.89
N ALA A 295 1.86 -7.73 -7.02
CA ALA A 295 0.45 -7.52 -7.31
C ALA A 295 -0.01 -8.45 -8.43
N ILE A 296 -0.98 -9.32 -8.13
CA ILE A 296 -1.64 -10.19 -9.11
C ILE A 296 -3.10 -9.77 -9.24
N THR A 297 -3.48 -9.27 -10.42
CA THR A 297 -4.82 -8.74 -10.68
C THR A 297 -5.45 -9.41 -11.89
N LYS A 298 -6.75 -9.74 -11.81
CA LYS A 298 -7.53 -10.27 -12.96
C LYS A 298 -6.89 -11.46 -13.68
N THR A 299 -6.11 -12.25 -12.97
CA THR A 299 -5.27 -13.32 -13.55
C THR A 299 -5.87 -14.69 -13.26
N HIS A 300 -5.70 -15.63 -14.17
CA HIS A 300 -6.13 -17.02 -13.99
C HIS A 300 -5.02 -17.83 -13.29
N LEU A 301 -5.29 -18.32 -12.08
CA LEU A 301 -4.32 -18.96 -11.19
C LEU A 301 -4.72 -20.41 -10.81
N ALA A 302 -5.51 -21.07 -11.65
CA ALA A 302 -5.90 -22.46 -11.39
C ALA A 302 -4.65 -23.37 -11.27
N ASP A 303 -4.62 -24.22 -10.25
CA ASP A 303 -3.52 -25.14 -9.93
C ASP A 303 -2.13 -24.49 -9.79
N CYS A 304 -2.07 -23.17 -9.53
CA CYS A 304 -0.81 -22.48 -9.27
C CYS A 304 -0.19 -22.94 -7.94
N SER A 305 1.13 -23.03 -7.89
CA SER A 305 1.84 -23.40 -6.67
C SER A 305 2.76 -22.29 -6.15
N PHE A 306 2.46 -21.79 -4.96
CA PHE A 306 3.28 -20.86 -4.17
C PHE A 306 3.98 -21.57 -2.99
N PHE A 307 4.18 -22.88 -3.11
CA PHE A 307 4.74 -23.73 -2.06
C PHE A 307 6.06 -23.19 -1.50
N HIS A 308 6.15 -23.00 -0.18
CA HIS A 308 7.32 -22.44 0.52
C HIS A 308 7.85 -21.11 -0.04
N SER A 309 7.01 -20.35 -0.76
CA SER A 309 7.36 -19.00 -1.19
C SER A 309 7.46 -18.05 0.01
N LYS A 310 8.23 -16.97 -0.15
CA LYS A 310 8.45 -15.97 0.89
C LYS A 310 8.23 -14.59 0.33
N GLY A 311 7.58 -13.71 1.08
CA GLY A 311 7.51 -12.30 0.69
C GLY A 311 6.40 -11.56 1.40
N ASP A 312 6.56 -10.25 1.48
CA ASP A 312 5.66 -9.40 2.24
C ASP A 312 4.68 -8.70 1.30
N CYS A 313 3.42 -8.53 1.71
CA CYS A 313 2.42 -7.78 0.94
C CYS A 313 2.12 -8.37 -0.46
N LEU A 314 2.02 -9.70 -0.59
CA LEU A 314 1.46 -10.32 -1.79
C LEU A 314 -0.03 -9.99 -1.89
N SER A 315 -0.45 -9.42 -3.01
CA SER A 315 -1.84 -9.00 -3.23
C SER A 315 -2.45 -9.72 -4.42
N ILE A 316 -3.44 -10.58 -4.18
CA ILE A 316 -4.22 -11.26 -5.22
C ILE A 316 -5.63 -10.68 -5.22
N VAL A 317 -5.99 -9.98 -6.30
CA VAL A 317 -7.24 -9.22 -6.39
C VAL A 317 -8.02 -9.60 -7.64
N ARG A 318 -9.27 -10.03 -7.43
CA ARG A 318 -10.20 -10.43 -8.51
C ARG A 318 -9.59 -11.43 -9.50
N PRO A 319 -8.97 -12.54 -9.06
CA PRO A 319 -8.52 -13.57 -9.98
C PRO A 319 -9.71 -14.17 -10.74
N THR A 320 -9.49 -14.62 -11.97
CA THR A 320 -10.56 -15.25 -12.77
C THR A 320 -10.87 -16.67 -12.31
N SER A 321 -9.86 -17.40 -11.81
CA SER A 321 -9.98 -18.68 -11.10
C SER A 321 -8.77 -18.87 -10.20
N ILE A 322 -8.96 -19.52 -9.05
CA ILE A 322 -7.88 -19.95 -8.14
C ILE A 322 -8.06 -21.42 -7.71
N ASP A 323 -8.88 -22.18 -8.44
CA ASP A 323 -9.18 -23.56 -8.02
C ASP A 323 -7.90 -24.40 -7.97
N GLY A 324 -7.66 -25.07 -6.85
CA GLY A 324 -6.45 -25.87 -6.63
C GLY A 324 -5.19 -25.09 -6.23
N LEU A 325 -5.30 -23.78 -5.95
CA LEU A 325 -4.18 -22.92 -5.55
C LEU A 325 -3.47 -23.46 -4.30
N VAL A 326 -2.15 -23.63 -4.40
CA VAL A 326 -1.30 -24.15 -3.32
C VAL A 326 -0.50 -23.03 -2.67
N LEU A 327 -0.68 -22.82 -1.38
CA LEU A 327 0.03 -21.86 -0.50
C LEU A 327 0.71 -22.58 0.67
N GLU A 328 0.87 -23.90 0.60
CA GLU A 328 1.42 -24.72 1.68
C GLU A 328 2.84 -24.29 2.08
N GLY A 329 3.06 -24.12 3.38
CA GLY A 329 4.35 -23.74 3.97
C GLY A 329 4.88 -22.37 3.55
N ALA A 330 4.08 -21.55 2.87
CA ALA A 330 4.48 -20.21 2.45
C ALA A 330 4.54 -19.25 3.65
N HIS A 331 5.45 -18.28 3.61
CA HIS A 331 5.55 -17.21 4.59
C HIS A 331 5.22 -15.87 3.93
N LEU A 332 3.97 -15.43 4.11
CA LEU A 332 3.33 -14.33 3.39
C LEU A 332 2.67 -13.34 4.37
N PRO A 333 3.45 -12.58 5.17
CA PRO A 333 2.88 -11.54 6.01
C PRO A 333 2.18 -10.47 5.17
N TYR A 334 1.07 -9.93 5.68
CA TYR A 334 0.22 -8.96 4.99
C TYR A 334 -0.36 -9.47 3.66
N LEU A 335 -0.57 -10.78 3.53
CA LEU A 335 -1.24 -11.39 2.38
C LEU A 335 -2.63 -10.77 2.19
N ARG A 336 -2.91 -10.25 0.99
CA ARG A 336 -4.23 -9.73 0.64
C ARG A 336 -4.91 -10.63 -0.38
N LEU A 337 -6.04 -11.22 -0.02
CA LEU A 337 -6.94 -11.91 -0.94
C LEU A 337 -8.27 -11.17 -1.01
N SER A 338 -8.58 -10.62 -2.20
CA SER A 338 -9.79 -9.84 -2.44
C SER A 338 -10.61 -10.42 -3.57
N LYS A 339 -11.90 -10.69 -3.31
CA LYS A 339 -12.84 -11.20 -4.32
C LYS A 339 -12.32 -12.46 -5.01
N VAL A 340 -11.83 -13.38 -4.19
CA VAL A 340 -11.24 -14.65 -4.62
C VAL A 340 -12.28 -15.76 -4.44
N SER A 341 -12.42 -16.66 -5.41
CA SER A 341 -13.33 -17.81 -5.32
C SER A 341 -12.67 -19.09 -5.81
N GLY A 342 -12.64 -20.12 -4.97
CA GLY A 342 -12.11 -21.45 -5.31
C GLY A 342 -11.48 -22.17 -4.11
N ARG A 343 -11.03 -23.41 -4.33
CA ARG A 343 -10.38 -24.20 -3.28
C ARG A 343 -8.92 -23.82 -3.12
N ILE A 344 -8.48 -23.60 -1.89
CA ILE A 344 -7.07 -23.33 -1.55
C ILE A 344 -6.51 -24.43 -0.65
N ARG A 345 -5.25 -24.80 -0.91
CA ARG A 345 -4.44 -25.67 -0.03
C ARG A 345 -3.37 -24.83 0.64
N ALA A 346 -3.53 -24.54 1.91
CA ALA A 346 -2.74 -23.58 2.69
C ALA A 346 -2.32 -24.17 4.06
N ARG A 347 -2.00 -25.47 4.09
CA ARG A 347 -1.45 -26.14 5.27
C ARG A 347 -0.16 -25.47 5.74
N ALA A 348 -0.07 -25.19 7.04
CA ALA A 348 1.07 -24.51 7.66
C ALA A 348 1.46 -23.18 6.98
N LEU A 349 0.49 -22.49 6.37
CA LEU A 349 0.68 -21.14 5.85
C LEU A 349 0.95 -20.18 7.00
N SER A 350 2.02 -19.39 6.92
CA SER A 350 2.27 -18.30 7.85
C SER A 350 1.90 -16.98 7.17
N ALA A 351 0.75 -16.42 7.53
CA ALA A 351 0.22 -15.19 6.97
C ALA A 351 -0.34 -14.26 8.09
N PRO A 352 0.52 -13.77 8.99
CA PRO A 352 0.10 -12.79 9.98
C PRO A 352 -0.33 -11.49 9.30
N PHE A 353 -1.30 -10.79 9.89
CA PHE A 353 -1.90 -9.57 9.36
C PHE A 353 -2.54 -9.73 7.97
N ALA A 354 -2.93 -10.94 7.59
CA ALA A 354 -3.60 -11.18 6.32
C ALA A 354 -4.95 -10.43 6.23
N ASP A 355 -5.27 -9.92 5.05
CA ASP A 355 -6.55 -9.27 4.74
C ASP A 355 -7.30 -10.12 3.71
N LEU A 356 -8.32 -10.82 4.19
CA LEU A 356 -9.22 -11.63 3.39
C LEU A 356 -10.58 -10.93 3.37
N HIS A 357 -11.00 -10.43 2.21
CA HIS A 357 -12.32 -9.80 2.11
C HIS A 357 -13.09 -10.20 0.86
N LEU A 358 -14.41 -10.35 1.02
CA LEU A 358 -15.36 -10.67 -0.04
C LEU A 358 -14.96 -11.92 -0.85
N SER A 359 -14.35 -12.91 -0.21
CA SER A 359 -13.79 -14.10 -0.86
C SER A 359 -14.55 -15.36 -0.45
N ASN A 360 -14.75 -16.29 -1.39
CA ASN A 360 -15.36 -17.59 -1.13
C ASN A 360 -14.29 -18.69 -1.18
N LEU A 361 -13.91 -19.16 -0.01
CA LEU A 361 -12.87 -20.16 0.25
C LEU A 361 -13.49 -21.39 0.95
N ALA A 362 -14.69 -21.80 0.51
CA ALA A 362 -15.33 -23.02 1.01
C ALA A 362 -14.42 -24.24 0.83
N SER A 363 -14.39 -25.11 1.83
CA SER A 363 -13.51 -26.28 1.91
C SER A 363 -12.02 -25.97 1.78
N ALA A 364 -11.58 -24.78 2.20
CA ALA A 364 -10.16 -24.44 2.27
C ALA A 364 -9.42 -25.31 3.29
N GLU A 365 -8.21 -25.76 2.93
CA GLU A 365 -7.32 -26.47 3.84
C GLU A 365 -6.34 -25.49 4.49
N LEU A 366 -6.63 -25.06 5.72
CA LEU A 366 -5.86 -24.09 6.52
C LEU A 366 -5.32 -24.72 7.81
N GLU A 367 -5.07 -26.02 7.80
CA GLU A 367 -4.56 -26.76 8.96
C GLU A 367 -3.21 -26.16 9.42
N GLN A 368 -3.10 -25.88 10.72
CA GLN A 368 -1.93 -25.24 11.34
C GLN A 368 -1.52 -23.90 10.70
N ALA A 369 -2.42 -23.21 10.00
CA ALA A 369 -2.14 -21.89 9.46
C ALA A 369 -2.00 -20.85 10.58
N ASP A 370 -1.01 -19.98 10.46
CA ASP A 370 -0.84 -18.79 11.30
C ASP A 370 -1.51 -17.59 10.62
N LEU A 371 -2.65 -17.20 11.19
CA LEU A 371 -3.50 -16.09 10.81
C LEU A 371 -3.59 -15.08 11.96
N THR A 372 -2.51 -14.92 12.73
CA THR A 372 -2.43 -13.94 13.82
C THR A 372 -2.71 -12.53 13.30
N GLU A 373 -3.59 -11.81 13.99
CA GLU A 373 -4.04 -10.45 13.61
C GLU A 373 -4.64 -10.35 12.18
N ALA A 374 -5.08 -11.47 11.61
CA ALA A 374 -5.74 -11.46 10.31
C ALA A 374 -7.11 -10.79 10.37
N ARG A 375 -7.51 -10.16 9.28
CA ARG A 375 -8.82 -9.56 9.06
C ARG A 375 -9.58 -10.39 8.03
N LEU A 376 -10.69 -10.95 8.46
CA LEU A 376 -11.62 -11.72 7.63
C LEU A 376 -12.96 -10.98 7.59
N LEU A 377 -13.30 -10.44 6.42
CA LEU A 377 -14.52 -9.65 6.21
C LEU A 377 -15.37 -10.27 5.09
N SER A 378 -16.56 -10.76 5.44
CA SER A 378 -17.47 -11.35 4.46
C SER A 378 -16.81 -12.48 3.66
N VAL A 379 -16.10 -13.37 4.35
CA VAL A 379 -15.42 -14.53 3.76
C VAL A 379 -16.27 -15.78 3.96
N GLY A 380 -16.43 -16.57 2.90
CA GLY A 380 -17.01 -17.92 2.96
C GLY A 380 -15.92 -18.93 3.28
N LEU A 381 -16.05 -19.63 4.41
CA LEU A 381 -15.17 -20.68 4.93
C LEU A 381 -15.98 -21.92 5.36
N SER A 382 -17.14 -22.14 4.75
CA SER A 382 -17.97 -23.32 5.01
C SER A 382 -17.16 -24.60 4.75
N ASP A 383 -17.26 -25.56 5.66
CA ASP A 383 -16.51 -26.83 5.65
C ASP A 383 -14.98 -26.68 5.56
N ALA A 384 -14.42 -25.51 5.91
CA ALA A 384 -12.97 -25.30 5.90
C ALA A 384 -12.30 -26.05 7.06
N ASN A 385 -11.09 -26.55 6.82
CA ASN A 385 -10.26 -27.21 7.83
C ASN A 385 -9.28 -26.19 8.42
N LEU A 386 -9.51 -25.74 9.65
CA LEU A 386 -8.64 -24.84 10.43
C LEU A 386 -8.08 -25.55 11.69
N VAL A 387 -7.92 -26.88 11.66
CA VAL A 387 -7.44 -27.64 12.82
C VAL A 387 -6.06 -27.12 13.25
N GLY A 388 -5.93 -26.76 14.52
CA GLY A 388 -4.70 -26.23 15.09
C GLY A 388 -4.24 -24.87 14.54
N ALA A 389 -5.09 -24.14 13.82
CA ALA A 389 -4.77 -22.82 13.32
C ALA A 389 -4.56 -21.80 14.46
N VAL A 390 -3.74 -20.79 14.21
CA VAL A 390 -3.47 -19.67 15.13
C VAL A 390 -4.20 -18.44 14.64
N LEU A 391 -5.22 -18.02 15.37
CA LEU A 391 -6.13 -16.90 15.09
C LEU A 391 -6.07 -15.84 16.21
N ASN A 392 -4.93 -15.73 16.88
CA ASN A 392 -4.75 -14.79 18.00
C ASN A 392 -4.96 -13.36 17.49
N SER A 393 -5.78 -12.59 18.19
CA SER A 393 -6.15 -11.21 17.85
C SER A 393 -6.74 -11.03 16.44
N ALA A 394 -7.20 -12.10 15.80
CA ALA A 394 -7.84 -12.03 14.49
C ALA A 394 -9.24 -11.41 14.60
N SER A 395 -9.68 -10.73 13.54
CA SER A 395 -11.01 -10.13 13.43
C SER A 395 -11.79 -10.82 12.31
N ILE A 396 -12.88 -11.48 12.69
CA ILE A 396 -13.82 -12.16 11.81
C ILE A 396 -15.15 -11.41 11.88
N HIS A 397 -15.59 -10.84 10.75
CA HIS A 397 -16.83 -10.08 10.65
C HIS A 397 -17.65 -10.53 9.45
N SER A 398 -18.93 -10.81 9.68
CA SER A 398 -19.89 -11.24 8.66
C SER A 398 -19.44 -12.45 7.83
N CYS A 399 -18.70 -13.39 8.41
CA CYS A 399 -18.16 -14.57 7.71
C CYS A 399 -19.08 -15.80 7.86
N GLN A 400 -18.98 -16.74 6.92
CA GLN A 400 -19.69 -18.01 6.93
C GLN A 400 -18.71 -19.15 7.24
N LEU A 401 -18.84 -19.80 8.39
CA LEU A 401 -17.97 -20.89 8.85
C LEU A 401 -18.79 -22.15 9.20
N ASP A 402 -19.95 -22.33 8.56
CA ASP A 402 -20.81 -23.47 8.79
C ASP A 402 -20.08 -24.78 8.47
N GLY A 403 -20.08 -25.75 9.41
CA GLY A 403 -19.37 -27.03 9.30
C GLY A 403 -17.85 -26.95 9.39
N ALA A 404 -17.26 -25.76 9.58
CA ALA A 404 -15.81 -25.60 9.65
C ALA A 404 -15.20 -26.31 10.87
N ASP A 405 -13.98 -26.84 10.70
CA ASP A 405 -13.24 -27.53 11.76
C ASP A 405 -12.16 -26.63 12.36
N LEU A 406 -12.43 -26.06 13.53
CA LEU A 406 -11.52 -25.25 14.34
C LEU A 406 -11.00 -26.01 15.57
N SER A 407 -10.99 -27.35 15.52
CA SER A 407 -10.52 -28.17 16.64
C SER A 407 -9.07 -27.85 17.00
N GLN A 408 -8.79 -27.70 18.30
CA GLN A 408 -7.48 -27.33 18.85
C GLN A 408 -6.91 -25.98 18.35
N ALA A 409 -7.69 -25.14 17.66
CA ALA A 409 -7.24 -23.82 17.23
C ALA A 409 -7.05 -22.87 18.43
N SER A 410 -6.14 -21.90 18.28
CA SER A 410 -5.88 -20.85 19.27
C SER A 410 -6.47 -19.53 18.81
N GLY A 411 -7.23 -18.86 19.66
CA GLY A 411 -7.85 -17.57 19.38
C GLY A 411 -7.81 -16.66 20.60
N GLU A 412 -6.62 -16.37 21.13
CA GLU A 412 -6.49 -15.41 22.23
C GLU A 412 -6.89 -14.02 21.75
N SER A 413 -7.83 -13.37 22.44
CA SER A 413 -8.39 -12.06 22.08
C SER A 413 -8.98 -11.98 20.66
N ILE A 414 -9.43 -13.11 20.11
CA ILE A 414 -10.12 -13.14 18.81
C ILE A 414 -11.45 -12.40 18.89
N SER A 415 -11.83 -11.69 17.82
CA SER A 415 -13.13 -11.01 17.70
C SER A 415 -13.92 -11.63 16.55
N ILE A 416 -15.05 -12.24 16.85
CA ILE A 416 -15.99 -12.83 15.90
C ILE A 416 -17.32 -12.10 16.05
N THR A 417 -17.81 -11.50 14.96
CA THR A 417 -19.03 -10.69 14.98
C THR A 417 -19.90 -10.99 13.77
N GLU A 418 -21.22 -11.05 13.97
CA GLU A 418 -22.23 -11.17 12.90
C GLU A 418 -21.98 -12.36 11.94
N SER A 419 -21.40 -13.46 12.43
CA SER A 419 -20.94 -14.59 11.60
C SER A 419 -21.74 -15.86 11.85
N THR A 420 -21.84 -16.72 10.84
CA THR A 420 -22.49 -18.04 10.95
C THR A 420 -21.44 -19.13 11.17
N MET A 421 -21.70 -20.04 12.10
CA MET A 421 -20.80 -21.11 12.54
C MET A 421 -21.61 -22.36 12.90
N ARG A 422 -22.69 -22.65 12.15
CA ARG A 422 -23.59 -23.77 12.44
C ARG A 422 -22.86 -25.09 12.29
N ALA A 423 -23.04 -26.00 13.25
CA ALA A 423 -22.36 -27.30 13.29
C ALA A 423 -20.82 -27.23 13.17
N ALA A 424 -20.21 -26.08 13.49
CA ALA A 424 -18.76 -25.94 13.50
C ALA A 424 -18.15 -26.77 14.64
N LYS A 425 -16.97 -27.35 14.38
CA LYS A 425 -16.22 -28.12 15.38
C LYS A 425 -15.20 -27.22 16.06
N LEU A 426 -15.35 -26.99 17.35
CA LEU A 426 -14.50 -26.15 18.19
C LEU A 426 -13.94 -26.97 19.37
N THR A 427 -13.74 -28.27 19.15
CA THR A 427 -13.30 -29.19 20.20
C THR A 427 -11.90 -28.80 20.71
N GLY A 428 -11.80 -28.52 22.02
CA GLY A 428 -10.55 -28.05 22.62
C GLY A 428 -10.07 -26.67 22.14
N PHE A 429 -10.94 -25.85 21.54
CA PHE A 429 -10.60 -24.48 21.10
C PHE A 429 -10.10 -23.62 22.26
N ARG A 430 -9.01 -22.86 22.07
CA ARG A 430 -8.40 -22.01 23.09
C ARG A 430 -8.75 -20.54 22.85
N GLY A 431 -9.88 -20.09 23.37
CA GLY A 431 -10.42 -18.74 23.22
C GLY A 431 -10.31 -17.87 24.46
N ARG A 432 -9.09 -17.62 24.96
CA ARG A 432 -8.88 -16.71 26.10
C ARG A 432 -9.23 -15.27 25.70
N CYS A 433 -10.05 -14.59 26.49
CA CYS A 433 -10.54 -13.24 26.19
C CYS A 433 -11.22 -13.12 24.81
N ALA A 434 -11.75 -14.23 24.27
CA ALA A 434 -12.44 -14.23 22.99
C ALA A 434 -13.72 -13.40 23.07
N PHE A 435 -14.01 -12.67 22.01
CA PHE A 435 -15.18 -11.82 21.86
C PHE A 435 -16.04 -12.36 20.72
N VAL A 436 -17.20 -12.93 21.03
CA VAL A 436 -18.15 -13.48 20.06
C VAL A 436 -19.48 -12.74 20.22
N ARG A 437 -19.94 -12.04 19.18
CA ARG A 437 -21.18 -11.26 19.24
C ARG A 437 -22.09 -11.48 18.04
N ASP A 438 -23.40 -11.61 18.30
CA ASP A 438 -24.43 -11.71 17.26
C ASP A 438 -24.12 -12.82 16.24
N CYS A 439 -23.62 -13.96 16.72
CA CYS A 439 -23.24 -15.10 15.89
C CYS A 439 -24.22 -16.26 16.05
N ASP A 440 -24.28 -17.09 15.01
CA ASP A 440 -25.07 -18.31 15.00
C ASP A 440 -24.17 -19.53 15.16
N LEU A 441 -24.21 -20.16 16.33
CA LEU A 441 -23.46 -21.35 16.72
C LEU A 441 -24.41 -22.54 17.00
N GLU A 442 -25.58 -22.59 16.35
CA GLU A 442 -26.47 -23.75 16.51
C GLU A 442 -25.76 -25.06 16.13
N HIS A 443 -25.97 -26.10 16.94
CA HIS A 443 -25.33 -27.42 16.79
C HIS A 443 -23.79 -27.43 16.82
N ALA A 444 -23.13 -26.33 17.19
CA ALA A 444 -21.67 -26.28 17.26
C ALA A 444 -21.12 -27.15 18.40
N ASP A 445 -19.96 -27.76 18.19
CA ASP A 445 -19.28 -28.59 19.19
C ASP A 445 -18.13 -27.83 19.85
N LEU A 446 -18.40 -27.24 21.00
CA LEU A 446 -17.47 -26.53 21.89
C LEU A 446 -16.98 -27.43 23.05
N SER A 447 -17.04 -28.76 22.91
CA SER A 447 -16.58 -29.68 23.95
C SER A 447 -15.11 -29.44 24.29
N GLN A 448 -14.80 -29.47 25.59
CA GLN A 448 -13.45 -29.21 26.13
C GLN A 448 -12.85 -27.85 25.74
N ALA A 449 -13.64 -26.89 25.22
CA ALA A 449 -13.13 -25.57 24.86
C ALA A 449 -12.67 -24.77 26.09
N TYR A 450 -11.60 -24.00 25.94
CA TYR A 450 -11.04 -23.13 26.97
C TYR A 450 -11.42 -21.68 26.71
N LEU A 451 -12.47 -21.22 27.37
CA LEU A 451 -13.12 -19.92 27.17
C LEU A 451 -13.00 -19.06 28.44
N TYR A 452 -11.76 -18.80 28.85
CA TYR A 452 -11.46 -17.98 30.03
C TYR A 452 -11.64 -16.49 29.73
N ARG A 453 -12.43 -15.78 30.53
CA ARG A 453 -12.78 -14.34 30.34
C ARG A 453 -13.34 -14.02 28.95
N SER A 454 -13.98 -14.98 28.29
CA SER A 454 -14.61 -14.74 27.00
C SER A 454 -15.96 -14.03 27.16
N MET A 455 -16.38 -13.34 26.11
CA MET A 455 -17.69 -12.73 26.00
C MET A 455 -18.42 -13.34 24.82
N ILE A 456 -19.57 -13.95 25.05
CA ILE A 456 -20.42 -14.56 24.03
C ILE A 456 -21.83 -13.97 24.17
N THR A 457 -22.18 -12.99 23.35
CA THR A 457 -23.37 -12.14 23.60
C THR A 457 -24.13 -11.76 22.34
N GLY A 458 -25.45 -11.69 22.44
CA GLY A 458 -26.29 -11.08 21.41
C GLY A 458 -26.85 -9.71 21.82
N ASP A 459 -27.15 -8.85 20.84
CA ASP A 459 -28.05 -7.70 20.99
C ASP A 459 -29.21 -7.76 19.96
N PRO A 460 -30.42 -8.19 20.36
CA PRO A 460 -30.82 -8.64 21.70
C PRO A 460 -30.15 -9.98 22.07
N PRO A 461 -30.04 -10.39 23.35
CA PRO A 461 -29.35 -11.63 23.77
C PRO A 461 -29.69 -12.90 22.97
N GLN A 462 -30.92 -13.01 22.45
CA GLN A 462 -31.37 -14.14 21.64
C GLN A 462 -30.82 -14.14 20.21
N SER A 463 -30.21 -13.05 19.73
CA SER A 463 -29.50 -13.01 18.44
C SER A 463 -28.27 -13.90 18.43
N MET A 464 -27.70 -14.17 19.61
CA MET A 464 -26.63 -15.14 19.78
C MET A 464 -27.24 -16.53 19.96
N ALA A 465 -27.18 -17.34 18.92
CA ALA A 465 -27.76 -18.68 18.91
C ALA A 465 -26.72 -19.73 19.30
N LEU A 466 -26.99 -20.48 20.36
CA LEU A 466 -26.21 -21.61 20.88
C LEU A 466 -27.13 -22.82 21.13
N GLY A 467 -28.25 -22.89 20.41
CA GLY A 467 -29.20 -24.00 20.50
C GLY A 467 -28.55 -25.31 20.08
N HIS A 468 -28.83 -26.39 20.81
CA HIS A 468 -28.26 -27.72 20.57
C HIS A 468 -26.72 -27.79 20.57
N ALA A 469 -26.03 -26.75 21.04
CA ALA A 469 -24.57 -26.72 21.07
C ALA A 469 -24.03 -27.66 22.16
N ASN A 470 -22.90 -28.29 21.91
CA ASN A 470 -22.21 -29.14 22.87
C ASN A 470 -21.09 -28.36 23.58
N LEU A 471 -21.23 -28.10 24.87
CA LEU A 471 -20.23 -27.44 25.72
C LEU A 471 -19.65 -28.41 26.78
N GLU A 472 -19.80 -29.72 26.59
CA GLU A 472 -19.38 -30.73 27.57
C GLU A 472 -17.91 -30.55 28.01
N GLY A 473 -17.69 -30.47 29.32
CA GLY A 473 -16.36 -30.33 29.92
C GLY A 473 -15.62 -29.03 29.58
N SER A 474 -16.30 -28.05 28.96
CA SER A 474 -15.71 -26.76 28.62
C SER A 474 -15.36 -25.94 29.88
N ASN A 475 -14.44 -25.00 29.72
CA ASN A 475 -13.99 -24.10 30.78
C ASN A 475 -14.49 -22.67 30.51
N LEU A 476 -15.54 -22.26 31.21
CA LEU A 476 -16.20 -20.95 31.10
C LEU A 476 -15.83 -20.00 32.25
N VAL A 477 -14.63 -20.13 32.82
CA VAL A 477 -14.24 -19.34 33.98
C VAL A 477 -14.18 -17.84 33.65
N GLN A 478 -14.91 -17.02 34.42
CA GLN A 478 -15.06 -15.56 34.21
C GLN A 478 -15.68 -15.17 32.86
N ALA A 479 -16.37 -16.10 32.18
CA ALA A 479 -17.03 -15.79 30.92
C ALA A 479 -18.36 -15.03 31.12
N TYR A 480 -18.75 -14.24 30.12
CA TYR A 480 -20.04 -13.57 30.04
C TYR A 480 -20.84 -14.14 28.88
N LEU A 481 -21.97 -14.78 29.16
CA LEU A 481 -22.86 -15.39 28.18
C LEU A 481 -24.23 -14.69 28.22
N ALA A 482 -24.70 -14.26 27.06
CA ALA A 482 -26.05 -13.76 26.86
C ALA A 482 -26.55 -14.31 25.51
N ALA A 483 -27.11 -15.52 25.54
CA ALA A 483 -27.41 -16.33 24.36
C ALA A 483 -28.64 -17.23 24.54
N GLY A 484 -29.25 -17.65 23.42
CA GLY A 484 -30.23 -18.73 23.39
C GLY A 484 -29.53 -20.08 23.36
N MET A 485 -29.66 -20.87 24.43
CA MET A 485 -28.96 -22.15 24.66
C MET A 485 -29.95 -23.31 24.88
N THR A 486 -31.08 -23.28 24.18
CA THR A 486 -32.11 -24.33 24.26
C THR A 486 -31.54 -25.68 23.80
N ASP A 487 -31.88 -26.76 24.49
CA ASP A 487 -31.41 -28.14 24.21
C ASP A 487 -29.88 -28.30 24.13
N SER A 488 -29.12 -27.38 24.73
CA SER A 488 -27.65 -27.43 24.74
C SER A 488 -27.12 -28.39 25.81
N ASN A 489 -25.95 -28.97 25.56
CA ASN A 489 -25.27 -29.85 26.51
C ASN A 489 -24.16 -29.08 27.26
N LEU A 490 -24.33 -28.81 28.54
CA LEU A 490 -23.32 -28.20 29.42
C LEU A 490 -22.79 -29.18 30.47
N GLU A 491 -22.88 -30.49 30.20
CA GLU A 491 -22.43 -31.50 31.16
C GLU A 491 -20.98 -31.30 31.59
N ALA A 492 -20.70 -31.42 32.90
CA ALA A 492 -19.38 -31.25 33.49
C ALA A 492 -18.66 -29.91 33.17
N THR A 493 -19.40 -28.88 32.73
CA THR A 493 -18.83 -27.56 32.41
C THR A 493 -18.30 -26.85 33.65
N ARG A 494 -17.10 -26.27 33.56
CA ARG A 494 -16.50 -25.47 34.61
C ARG A 494 -16.98 -24.02 34.52
N ALA A 495 -18.02 -23.69 35.28
CA ALA A 495 -18.71 -22.39 35.24
C ALA A 495 -18.39 -21.46 36.43
N ALA A 496 -17.11 -21.28 36.78
CA ALA A 496 -16.76 -20.38 37.90
C ALA A 496 -16.78 -18.90 37.47
N TYR A 497 -17.39 -18.02 38.26
CA TYR A 497 -17.51 -16.58 37.99
C TYR A 497 -18.22 -16.22 36.68
N VAL A 498 -18.97 -17.16 36.11
CA VAL A 498 -19.69 -16.94 34.86
C VAL A 498 -20.88 -16.01 35.09
N ARG A 499 -21.20 -15.17 34.11
CA ARG A 499 -22.42 -14.36 34.11
C ARG A 499 -23.28 -14.79 32.93
N MET A 500 -24.40 -15.46 33.19
CA MET A 500 -25.33 -15.94 32.16
C MET A 500 -26.64 -15.15 32.20
N ASN A 501 -26.58 -13.81 32.12
CA ASN A 501 -27.78 -12.99 32.28
C ASN A 501 -28.62 -13.00 30.98
N GLN A 502 -29.95 -13.00 31.10
CA GLN A 502 -30.89 -12.94 29.97
C GLN A 502 -30.76 -14.09 28.97
N SER A 503 -30.20 -15.23 29.39
CA SER A 503 -30.01 -16.42 28.55
C SER A 503 -31.21 -17.37 28.64
N SER A 504 -31.42 -18.21 27.62
CA SER A 504 -32.44 -19.27 27.62
C SER A 504 -31.76 -20.63 27.71
N LEU A 505 -31.97 -21.38 28.79
CA LEU A 505 -31.43 -22.73 29.03
C LEU A 505 -32.54 -23.78 29.05
N ARG A 506 -33.59 -23.60 28.23
CA ARG A 506 -34.69 -24.55 28.15
C ARG A 506 -34.20 -25.91 27.69
N ASP A 507 -34.65 -26.98 28.35
CA ASP A 507 -34.30 -28.37 28.04
C ASP A 507 -32.78 -28.68 28.01
N ALA A 508 -31.94 -27.77 28.52
CA ALA A 508 -30.49 -27.91 28.52
C ALA A 508 -30.01 -28.95 29.56
N ASN A 509 -28.94 -29.70 29.23
CA ASN A 509 -28.31 -30.62 30.17
C ASN A 509 -27.23 -29.89 30.99
N LEU A 510 -27.50 -29.69 32.28
CA LEU A 510 -26.60 -29.02 33.23
C LEU A 510 -26.02 -30.02 34.26
N SER A 511 -26.04 -31.32 33.96
CA SER A 511 -25.54 -32.36 34.87
C SER A 511 -24.04 -32.20 35.13
N GLY A 512 -23.59 -32.24 36.38
CA GLY A 512 -22.17 -32.09 36.71
C GLY A 512 -21.58 -30.68 36.58
N ILE A 513 -22.39 -29.64 36.29
CA ILE A 513 -21.90 -28.26 36.19
C ILE A 513 -21.32 -27.78 37.52
N SER A 514 -20.23 -27.00 37.47
CA SER A 514 -19.60 -26.40 38.67
C SER A 514 -19.75 -24.86 38.71
N PRO A 515 -20.94 -24.33 39.08
CA PRO A 515 -21.22 -22.89 39.08
C PRO A 515 -20.71 -22.25 40.39
N PHE A 516 -19.43 -21.90 40.45
CA PHE A 516 -18.86 -21.22 41.62
C PHE A 516 -18.93 -19.69 41.46
N GLN A 517 -19.66 -18.97 42.32
CA GLN A 517 -19.87 -17.51 42.21
C GLN A 517 -20.41 -17.06 40.83
N ALA A 518 -21.27 -17.88 40.23
CA ALA A 518 -21.96 -17.59 38.98
C ALA A 518 -23.18 -16.67 39.18
N SER A 519 -23.52 -15.88 38.16
CA SER A 519 -24.70 -15.00 38.13
C SER A 519 -25.68 -15.44 37.06
N PHE A 520 -26.93 -15.67 37.45
CA PHE A 520 -28.06 -16.00 36.57
C PHE A 520 -29.19 -15.00 36.82
N VAL A 521 -29.30 -13.95 36.01
CA VAL A 521 -30.35 -12.92 36.13
C VAL A 521 -31.25 -12.98 34.90
N LYS A 522 -32.57 -13.16 35.10
CA LYS A 522 -33.57 -13.31 34.02
C LYS A 522 -33.26 -14.46 33.06
N VAL A 523 -33.00 -15.65 33.62
CA VAL A 523 -32.67 -16.86 32.86
C VAL A 523 -33.85 -17.81 32.86
N ASP A 524 -34.14 -18.44 31.73
CA ASP A 524 -35.19 -19.45 31.59
C ASP A 524 -34.59 -20.86 31.70
N PHE A 525 -35.09 -21.68 32.63
CA PHE A 525 -34.62 -23.05 32.90
C PHE A 525 -35.70 -24.12 32.64
N LEU A 526 -36.78 -23.79 31.93
CA LEU A 526 -37.89 -24.72 31.70
C LEU A 526 -37.38 -26.04 31.07
N GLY A 527 -37.58 -27.17 31.75
CA GLY A 527 -37.16 -28.49 31.26
C GLY A 527 -35.67 -28.83 31.42
N ALA A 528 -34.85 -27.93 31.97
CA ALA A 528 -33.42 -28.17 32.13
C ALA A 528 -33.11 -29.32 33.11
N LYS A 529 -32.17 -30.20 32.74
CA LYS A 529 -31.74 -31.34 33.58
C LYS A 529 -30.59 -30.93 34.51
N ILE A 530 -30.81 -30.98 35.82
CA ILE A 530 -29.81 -30.63 36.85
C ILE A 530 -29.72 -31.77 37.87
N THR A 531 -28.73 -32.67 37.76
CA THR A 531 -28.63 -33.86 38.64
C THR A 531 -27.43 -33.85 39.59
N THR A 532 -26.38 -33.07 39.32
CA THR A 532 -25.19 -33.00 40.19
C THR A 532 -24.54 -31.62 40.07
N VAL A 533 -24.65 -30.79 41.10
CA VAL A 533 -24.06 -29.43 41.09
C VAL A 533 -23.04 -29.33 42.22
N PHE A 534 -21.77 -29.10 41.87
CA PHE A 534 -20.70 -28.93 42.86
C PHE A 534 -20.69 -27.48 43.39
N CYS A 535 -21.63 -27.16 44.30
CA CYS A 535 -21.64 -25.90 45.05
C CYS A 535 -20.94 -26.07 46.40
N ARG A 536 -19.75 -25.48 46.60
CA ARG A 536 -19.16 -25.38 47.95
C ARG A 536 -19.89 -24.24 48.69
N PRO A 537 -20.51 -24.48 49.86
CA PRO A 537 -21.26 -23.44 50.55
C PRO A 537 -20.34 -22.27 50.93
N LEU A 538 -20.82 -21.04 50.74
CA LEU A 538 -20.21 -19.83 51.29
C LEU A 538 -20.23 -19.95 52.81
N SER A 539 -19.11 -20.31 53.42
CA SER A 539 -18.97 -20.33 54.88
C SER A 539 -18.96 -18.89 55.40
N GLY A 540 -20.16 -18.37 55.67
CA GLY A 540 -20.38 -17.47 56.77
C GLY A 540 -20.06 -18.21 58.07
N THR A 541 -19.41 -17.51 58.99
CA THR A 541 -19.08 -17.92 60.35
C THR A 541 -20.24 -18.66 61.06
N ALA A 542 -20.12 -19.98 61.26
CA ALA A 542 -20.70 -20.70 62.40
C ALA A 542 -20.21 -22.16 62.45
N GLY A 543 -19.56 -22.54 63.57
CA GLY A 543 -19.74 -23.85 64.23
C GLY A 543 -19.12 -25.11 63.60
N ARG A 544 -18.17 -25.70 64.34
CA ARG A 544 -17.76 -27.12 64.25
C ARG A 544 -18.96 -28.09 64.18
N SER A 545 -18.90 -29.10 63.31
CA SER A 545 -18.95 -30.54 63.69
C SER A 545 -19.11 -31.46 62.47
N GLY A 546 -18.42 -32.60 62.51
CA GLY A 546 -18.95 -33.92 62.08
C GLY A 546 -19.10 -34.21 60.59
N GLY A 547 -18.51 -35.34 60.16
CA GLY A 547 -18.59 -35.86 58.80
C GLY A 547 -19.96 -36.43 58.40
N GLY A 548 -20.10 -36.71 57.11
CA GLY A 548 -21.27 -37.36 56.53
C GLY A 548 -21.50 -36.93 55.09
N SER A 549 -21.19 -37.81 54.15
CA SER A 549 -21.60 -37.79 52.75
C SER A 549 -23.09 -37.46 52.61
N ALA A 550 -23.40 -36.37 51.91
CA ALA A 550 -24.76 -36.05 51.51
C ALA A 550 -24.72 -35.36 50.14
N GLU A 551 -24.93 -36.15 49.07
CA GLU A 551 -25.47 -35.63 47.81
C GLU A 551 -26.80 -34.93 48.14
N ARG A 552 -26.85 -33.61 47.92
CA ARG A 552 -28.10 -32.84 47.98
C ARG A 552 -28.44 -32.41 46.57
N VAL A 553 -29.41 -33.11 45.99
CA VAL A 553 -30.18 -32.67 44.82
C VAL A 553 -30.96 -31.43 45.23
N ILE A 554 -30.67 -30.29 44.61
CA ILE A 554 -31.51 -29.09 44.73
C ILE A 554 -32.49 -29.15 43.56
N GLU A 555 -33.69 -29.68 43.80
CA GLU A 555 -34.83 -29.43 42.91
C GLU A 555 -35.28 -27.98 43.11
N LEU A 556 -35.04 -27.15 42.10
CA LEU A 556 -35.67 -25.83 42.01
C LEU A 556 -37.05 -26.02 41.35
N SER A 557 -38.08 -26.11 42.17
CA SER A 557 -39.48 -26.12 41.74
C SER A 557 -40.07 -24.70 41.72
N GLY A 558 -40.66 -24.30 40.59
CA GLY A 558 -41.64 -23.20 40.49
C GLY A 558 -41.14 -21.93 39.83
#